data_AF-A0A381A248-F1
#
_entry.id   AF-A0A381A248-F1
#
_cell.length_a   1.000
_cell.length_b   1.000
_cell.length_c   1.000
_cell.angle_alpha   90.00
_cell.angle_beta   90.00
_cell.angle_gamma   90.00
#
_symmetry.space_group_name_H-M   'P 1'
#
loop_
_entity.id
_entity.type
_entity.pdbx_description
1 polymer ?
#
loop_
_entity_poly.entity_id
_entity_poly.type
_entity_poly.pdbx_seq_one_letter_code
_entity_poly.pdbx_strand_id
1 'polypeptide(L)'
;MNFQIPPALPALELDVFARAASQGETLYVTKAGEQFQVIASGTTPSGRNVSWVATDEDTLVMFSSALALAYGTGIARAVAKELDLHAVPTTSLSARVVTRAVDMAETSRHALQGVDFLTFLSWSARADAAGFRQVCHDTGVSPDQISGTLRATIDESMQQRFASAAQSGKAPVSAHTAQEWLREVLAHHLV
;
A
#
# COMPACT_ATOMS: atom_id res chain seq x y z
N MET A 1 17.29 -14.60 8.13
CA MET A 1 17.65 -14.39 6.71
C MET A 1 17.12 -13.04 6.28
N ASN A 2 18.01 -12.16 5.82
CA ASN A 2 17.67 -10.81 5.39
C ASN A 2 17.01 -10.86 4.01
N PHE A 3 15.81 -10.28 3.90
CA PHE A 3 15.23 -9.92 2.61
C PHE A 3 16.03 -8.74 2.07
N GLN A 4 16.93 -9.01 1.13
CA GLN A 4 17.69 -7.97 0.45
C GLN A 4 16.98 -7.70 -0.87
N ILE A 5 16.35 -6.52 -0.97
CA ILE A 5 15.70 -6.06 -2.20
C ILE A 5 16.84 -5.74 -3.19
N PRO A 6 16.90 -6.40 -4.37
CA PRO A 6 17.89 -6.06 -5.39
C PRO A 6 17.72 -4.60 -5.88
N PRO A 7 18.78 -3.96 -6.40
CA PRO A 7 18.71 -2.56 -6.85
C PRO A 7 17.61 -2.35 -7.89
N ALA A 8 17.06 -1.13 -7.94
CA ALA A 8 15.90 -0.76 -8.73
C ALA A 8 16.03 -1.15 -10.22
N LEU A 9 15.46 -2.30 -10.57
CA LEU A 9 14.99 -2.58 -11.91
C LEU A 9 13.98 -1.47 -12.29
N PRO A 10 13.81 -1.08 -13.57
CA PRO A 10 12.67 -0.28 -14.00
C PRO A 10 11.41 -0.94 -13.44
N ALA A 11 10.80 -0.29 -12.45
CA ALA A 11 9.73 -0.91 -11.69
C ALA A 11 8.53 -1.07 -12.62
N LEU A 12 8.25 -2.31 -13.01
CA LEU A 12 6.99 -2.62 -13.67
C LEU A 12 5.86 -2.23 -12.72
N GLU A 13 4.92 -1.41 -13.20
CA GLU A 13 3.74 -1.08 -12.43
C GLU A 13 2.89 -2.33 -12.23
N LEU A 14 2.26 -2.45 -11.06
CA LEU A 14 1.39 -3.59 -10.75
C LEU A 14 0.25 -3.75 -11.76
N ASP A 15 -0.26 -2.64 -12.32
CA ASP A 15 -1.31 -2.65 -13.33
C ASP A 15 -0.89 -3.38 -14.63
N VAL A 16 0.41 -3.41 -14.95
CA VAL A 16 0.92 -4.18 -16.09
C VAL A 16 0.70 -5.68 -15.86
N PHE A 17 0.93 -6.18 -14.64
CA PHE A 17 0.65 -7.57 -14.28
C PHE A 17 -0.85 -7.86 -14.24
N ALA A 18 -1.65 -6.96 -13.66
CA ALA A 18 -3.11 -7.12 -13.60
C ALA A 18 -3.74 -7.18 -15.00
N ARG A 19 -3.31 -6.32 -15.92
CA ARG A 19 -3.75 -6.34 -17.32
C ARG A 19 -3.33 -7.62 -18.01
N ALA A 20 -2.09 -8.06 -17.89
CA ALA A 20 -1.64 -9.32 -18.48
C ALA A 20 -2.41 -10.53 -17.92
N ALA A 21 -2.75 -10.55 -16.63
CA ALA A 21 -3.54 -11.61 -16.01
C ALA A 21 -4.97 -11.72 -16.57
N SER A 22 -5.53 -10.63 -17.11
CA SER A 22 -6.84 -10.66 -17.79
C SER A 22 -6.79 -11.20 -19.23
N GLN A 23 -5.60 -11.37 -19.79
CA GLN A 23 -5.39 -11.71 -21.21
C GLN A 23 -4.95 -13.16 -21.44
N GLY A 24 -4.51 -13.88 -20.40
CA GLY A 24 -4.05 -15.26 -20.51
C GLY A 24 -3.88 -15.92 -19.15
N GLU A 25 -3.56 -17.23 -19.15
CA GLU A 25 -3.57 -18.04 -17.93
C GLU A 25 -2.25 -17.99 -17.16
N THR A 26 -1.14 -17.75 -17.86
CA THR A 26 0.22 -17.73 -17.28
C THR A 26 0.98 -16.54 -17.83
N LEU A 27 1.65 -15.80 -16.94
CA LEU A 27 2.39 -14.59 -17.22
C LEU A 27 3.89 -14.84 -17.17
N TYR A 28 4.62 -14.06 -17.97
CA TYR A 28 6.07 -14.03 -18.01
C TYR A 28 6.54 -12.58 -18.06
N VAL A 29 7.64 -12.27 -17.41
CA VAL A 29 8.39 -11.03 -17.63
C VAL A 29 9.46 -11.29 -18.69
N THR A 30 9.56 -10.41 -19.67
CA THR A 30 10.61 -10.44 -20.69
C THR A 30 11.24 -9.06 -20.84
N LYS A 31 12.48 -9.02 -21.36
CA LYS A 31 13.20 -7.79 -21.68
C LYS A 31 13.17 -7.56 -23.19
N ALA A 32 12.49 -6.50 -23.63
CA ALA A 32 12.46 -6.03 -25.01
C ALA A 32 13.40 -4.83 -25.16
N GLY A 33 14.61 -5.06 -25.68
CA GLY A 33 15.67 -4.04 -25.70
C GLY A 33 16.13 -3.73 -24.27
N GLU A 34 15.92 -2.50 -23.80
CA GLU A 34 16.21 -2.07 -22.42
C GLU A 34 14.98 -2.06 -21.49
N GLN A 35 13.79 -2.38 -22.00
CA GLN A 35 12.54 -2.27 -21.25
C GLN A 35 12.00 -3.65 -20.85
N PHE A 36 11.52 -3.74 -19.61
CA PHE A 36 10.76 -4.89 -19.15
C PHE A 36 9.31 -4.81 -19.63
N GLN A 37 8.74 -5.95 -20.00
CA GLN A 37 7.31 -6.08 -20.33
C GLN A 37 6.76 -7.38 -19.75
N VAL A 38 5.48 -7.35 -19.36
CA VAL A 38 4.75 -8.55 -18.90
C VAL A 38 3.92 -9.06 -20.06
N ILE A 39 4.09 -10.33 -20.41
CA ILE A 39 3.35 -11.00 -21.47
C ILE A 39 2.52 -12.14 -20.89
N ALA A 40 1.32 -12.32 -21.41
CA ALA A 40 0.46 -13.44 -21.08
C ALA A 40 0.62 -14.53 -22.15
N SER A 41 0.79 -15.78 -21.72
CA SER A 41 0.54 -16.95 -22.55
C SER A 41 -0.94 -17.30 -22.50
N GLY A 42 -1.49 -17.62 -23.65
CA GLY A 42 -2.85 -18.06 -23.82
C GLY A 42 -2.98 -18.88 -25.11
N THR A 43 -4.12 -19.54 -25.26
CA THR A 43 -4.51 -20.17 -26.52
C THR A 43 -4.93 -19.09 -27.51
N THR A 44 -4.39 -19.13 -28.72
CA THR A 44 -4.98 -18.35 -29.81
C THR A 44 -6.43 -18.81 -30.05
N PRO A 45 -7.31 -18.01 -30.67
CA PRO A 45 -8.65 -18.47 -31.08
C PRO A 45 -8.64 -19.72 -31.97
N SER A 46 -7.48 -20.08 -32.54
CA SER A 46 -7.21 -21.29 -33.33
C SER A 46 -6.66 -22.47 -32.52
N GLY A 47 -6.58 -22.39 -31.19
CA GLY A 47 -6.15 -23.48 -30.30
C GLY A 47 -4.65 -23.77 -30.28
N ARG A 48 -3.80 -22.88 -30.84
CA ARG A 48 -2.34 -23.07 -30.83
C ARG A 48 -1.75 -22.49 -29.54
N ASN A 49 -0.96 -23.31 -28.85
CA ASN A 49 -0.22 -22.90 -27.66
C ASN A 49 1.04 -22.12 -28.08
N VAL A 50 1.20 -20.89 -27.61
CA VAL A 50 2.42 -20.09 -27.86
C VAL A 50 3.29 -20.20 -26.62
N SER A 51 4.26 -21.13 -26.65
CA SER A 51 5.32 -21.17 -25.65
C SER A 51 6.29 -20.03 -25.94
N TRP A 52 6.13 -18.93 -25.21
CA TRP A 52 7.16 -17.90 -25.17
C TRP A 52 8.45 -18.52 -24.65
N VAL A 53 9.57 -18.26 -25.33
CA VAL A 53 10.89 -18.77 -24.96
C VAL A 53 11.18 -18.30 -23.53
N ALA A 54 11.60 -19.25 -22.68
CA ALA A 54 11.94 -19.00 -21.29
C ALA A 54 12.85 -17.77 -21.20
N THR A 55 12.41 -16.79 -20.43
CA THR A 55 13.20 -15.62 -20.10
C THR A 55 13.97 -15.90 -18.82
N ASP A 56 15.17 -15.33 -18.71
CA ASP A 56 15.99 -15.44 -17.49
C ASP A 56 15.43 -14.59 -16.33
N GLU A 57 14.34 -13.84 -16.58
CA GLU A 57 13.76 -12.92 -15.62
C GLU A 57 12.84 -13.63 -14.63
N ASP A 58 13.01 -13.28 -13.36
CA ASP A 58 12.19 -13.81 -12.28
C ASP A 58 10.86 -13.03 -12.19
N THR A 59 9.85 -13.57 -12.86
CA THR A 59 8.49 -13.03 -12.89
C THR A 59 7.91 -12.85 -11.49
N LEU A 60 8.21 -13.77 -10.55
CA LEU A 60 7.69 -13.70 -9.19
C LEU A 60 8.34 -12.58 -8.39
N VAL A 61 9.66 -12.39 -8.52
CA VAL A 61 10.38 -11.28 -7.86
C VAL A 61 9.93 -9.92 -8.41
N MET A 62 9.78 -9.80 -9.72
CA MET A 62 9.28 -8.58 -10.37
C MET A 62 7.85 -8.25 -9.90
N PHE A 63 6.96 -9.25 -9.87
CA PHE A 63 5.59 -9.08 -9.38
C PHE A 63 5.55 -8.70 -7.90
N SER A 64 6.34 -9.37 -7.06
CA SER A 64 6.41 -9.09 -5.62
C SER A 64 6.92 -7.67 -5.34
N SER A 65 7.88 -7.20 -6.15
CA SER A 65 8.39 -5.83 -6.08
C SER A 65 7.32 -4.81 -6.48
N ALA A 66 6.59 -5.06 -7.57
CA ALA A 66 5.47 -4.23 -8.01
C ALA A 66 4.36 -4.15 -6.95
N LEU A 67 4.04 -5.27 -6.30
CA LEU A 67 3.05 -5.33 -5.23
C LEU A 67 3.48 -4.50 -4.01
N ALA A 68 4.76 -4.60 -3.62
CA ALA A 68 5.33 -3.82 -2.51
C ALA A 68 5.37 -2.32 -2.81
N LEU A 69 5.62 -1.93 -4.06
CA LEU A 69 5.57 -0.52 -4.47
C LEU A 69 4.14 0.03 -4.44
N ALA A 70 3.15 -0.75 -4.88
CA ALA A 70 1.76 -0.30 -4.95
C ALA A 70 1.04 -0.27 -3.58
N TYR A 71 1.34 -1.23 -2.70
CA TYR A 71 0.58 -1.44 -1.45
C TYR A 71 1.45 -1.37 -0.17
N GLY A 72 2.75 -1.14 -0.30
CA GLY A 72 3.69 -1.18 0.81
C GLY A 72 4.17 -2.59 1.15
N THR A 73 5.33 -2.65 1.82
CA THR A 73 6.05 -3.90 2.11
C THR A 73 5.29 -4.82 3.08
N GLY A 74 4.55 -4.26 4.03
CA GLY A 74 3.77 -5.03 5.01
C GLY A 74 2.66 -5.85 4.35
N ILE A 75 1.85 -5.20 3.50
CA ILE A 75 0.78 -5.86 2.74
C ILE A 75 1.38 -6.89 1.79
N ALA A 76 2.38 -6.51 0.99
CA ALA A 76 3.01 -7.43 0.04
C ALA A 76 3.58 -8.68 0.72
N ARG A 77 4.20 -8.54 1.90
CA ARG A 77 4.72 -9.67 2.68
C ARG A 77 3.60 -10.57 3.22
N ALA A 78 2.50 -9.99 3.70
CA ALA A 78 1.36 -10.77 4.18
C ALA A 78 0.71 -11.56 3.05
N VAL A 79 0.50 -10.93 1.89
CA VAL A 79 -0.03 -11.59 0.68
C VAL A 79 0.91 -12.69 0.20
N ALA A 80 2.22 -12.43 0.13
CA ALA A 80 3.20 -13.43 -0.26
C ALA A 80 3.22 -14.63 0.69
N LYS A 81 3.01 -14.42 1.99
CA LYS A 81 2.88 -15.49 2.97
C LYS A 81 1.62 -16.32 2.79
N GLU A 82 0.48 -15.65 2.62
CA GLU A 82 -0.81 -16.33 2.50
C GLU A 82 -0.92 -17.14 1.20
N LEU A 83 -0.31 -16.67 0.12
CA LEU A 83 -0.29 -17.35 -1.18
C LEU A 83 0.91 -18.29 -1.36
N ASP A 84 1.71 -18.50 -0.31
CA ASP A 84 2.93 -19.31 -0.34
C ASP A 84 3.88 -18.93 -1.51
N LEU A 85 4.03 -17.63 -1.74
CA LEU A 85 4.92 -17.05 -2.75
C LEU A 85 6.37 -17.06 -2.25
N HIS A 86 6.84 -18.23 -1.83
CA HIS A 86 8.07 -18.41 -1.09
C HIS A 86 9.20 -18.87 -2.01
N ALA A 87 9.95 -17.88 -2.52
CA ALA A 87 11.39 -17.90 -2.76
C ALA A 87 12.00 -19.08 -3.55
N VAL A 88 11.27 -19.65 -4.50
CA VAL A 88 11.89 -20.26 -5.68
C VAL A 88 11.68 -19.29 -6.83
N PRO A 89 12.76 -18.72 -7.40
CA PRO A 89 12.66 -17.94 -8.62
C PRO A 89 11.84 -18.68 -9.66
N THR A 90 10.77 -18.04 -10.15
CA THR A 90 9.93 -18.65 -11.19
C THR A 90 9.90 -17.73 -12.39
N THR A 91 10.20 -18.29 -13.56
CA THR A 91 10.10 -17.57 -14.82
C THR A 91 8.65 -17.35 -15.25
N SER A 92 7.68 -18.03 -14.61
CA SER A 92 6.26 -17.95 -14.93
C SER A 92 5.37 -17.80 -13.70
N LEU A 93 4.31 -17.01 -13.79
CA LEU A 93 3.33 -16.82 -12.73
C LEU A 93 1.90 -17.05 -13.24
N SER A 94 1.06 -17.78 -12.49
CA SER A 94 -0.34 -17.95 -12.88
C SER A 94 -1.13 -16.65 -12.75
N ALA A 95 -1.98 -16.36 -13.73
CA ALA A 95 -2.92 -15.25 -13.67
C ALA A 95 -3.81 -15.29 -12.43
N ARG A 96 -4.24 -16.48 -12.01
CA ARG A 96 -5.06 -16.66 -10.80
C ARG A 96 -4.33 -16.19 -9.54
N VAL A 97 -3.02 -16.44 -9.47
CA VAL A 97 -2.18 -15.99 -8.35
C VAL A 97 -2.07 -14.46 -8.36
N VAL A 98 -1.84 -13.87 -9.54
CA VAL A 98 -1.77 -12.40 -9.71
C VAL A 98 -3.08 -11.74 -9.28
N THR A 99 -4.22 -12.17 -9.83
CA THR A 99 -5.54 -11.62 -9.49
C THR A 99 -5.81 -11.74 -7.99
N ARG A 100 -5.62 -12.93 -7.41
CA ARG A 100 -5.86 -13.14 -5.98
C ARG A 100 -4.95 -12.29 -5.10
N ALA A 101 -3.67 -12.13 -5.47
CA ALA A 101 -2.74 -11.28 -4.74
C ALA A 101 -3.16 -9.81 -4.77
N VAL A 102 -3.61 -9.30 -5.92
CA VAL A 102 -4.11 -7.93 -6.07
C VAL A 102 -5.37 -7.73 -5.22
N ASP A 103 -6.35 -8.63 -5.30
CA ASP A 103 -7.59 -8.55 -4.52
C ASP A 103 -7.33 -8.55 -3.01
N MET A 104 -6.42 -9.42 -2.55
CA MET A 104 -6.03 -9.49 -1.14
C MET A 104 -5.29 -8.23 -0.68
N ALA A 105 -4.42 -7.67 -1.52
CA ALA A 105 -3.70 -6.44 -1.21
C ALA A 105 -4.64 -5.24 -1.12
N GLU A 106 -5.59 -5.13 -2.05
CA GLU A 106 -6.63 -4.09 -2.02
C GLU A 106 -7.51 -4.20 -0.78
N THR A 107 -7.98 -5.41 -0.47
CA THR A 107 -8.77 -5.69 0.73
C THR A 107 -8.00 -5.33 2.01
N SER A 108 -6.72 -5.68 2.07
CA SER A 108 -5.84 -5.36 3.20
C SER A 108 -5.68 -3.85 3.35
N ARG A 109 -5.49 -3.11 2.25
CA ARG A 109 -5.40 -1.65 2.26
C ARG A 109 -6.67 -1.01 2.82
N HIS A 110 -7.84 -1.48 2.39
CA HIS A 110 -9.11 -0.97 2.90
C HIS A 110 -9.30 -1.25 4.40
N ALA A 111 -8.92 -2.44 4.87
CA ALA A 111 -8.95 -2.75 6.29
C ALA A 111 -8.05 -1.80 7.11
N LEU A 112 -6.82 -1.54 6.65
CA LEU A 112 -5.90 -0.62 7.30
C LEU A 112 -6.41 0.84 7.29
N GLN A 113 -7.02 1.28 6.18
CA GLN A 113 -7.68 2.59 6.11
C GLN A 113 -8.81 2.73 7.14
N GLY A 114 -9.56 1.66 7.41
CA GLY A 114 -10.57 1.64 8.46
C GLY A 114 -9.97 1.80 9.86
N VAL A 115 -8.84 1.16 10.13
CA VAL A 115 -8.11 1.33 11.40
C VAL A 115 -7.61 2.76 11.55
N ASP A 116 -7.01 3.34 10.51
CA ASP A 116 -6.56 4.73 10.52
C ASP A 116 -7.71 5.71 10.76
N PHE A 117 -8.87 5.46 10.15
CA PHE A 117 -10.07 6.27 10.37
C PHE A 117 -10.53 6.22 11.83
N LEU A 118 -10.57 5.04 12.46
CA LEU A 118 -10.93 4.89 13.87
C LEU A 118 -9.90 5.57 14.80
N THR A 119 -8.61 5.44 14.48
CA THR A 119 -7.55 6.16 15.20
C THR A 119 -7.77 7.67 15.06
N PHE A 120 -7.93 8.19 13.84
CA PHE A 120 -8.20 9.62 13.61
C PHE A 120 -9.42 10.12 14.39
N LEU A 121 -10.55 9.39 14.35
CA LEU A 121 -11.75 9.76 15.10
C LEU A 121 -11.51 9.87 16.61
N SER A 122 -10.63 9.03 17.17
CA SER A 122 -10.27 9.06 18.60
C SER A 122 -9.48 10.31 19.00
N TRP A 123 -8.93 11.04 18.02
CA TRP A 123 -8.14 12.25 18.19
C TRP A 123 -8.74 13.49 17.49
N SER A 124 -9.94 13.38 16.90
CA SER A 124 -10.59 14.46 16.16
C SER A 124 -10.97 15.62 17.08
N ALA A 125 -10.57 16.83 16.67
CA ALA A 125 -10.96 18.08 17.29
C ALA A 125 -12.42 18.42 17.00
N ARG A 126 -12.92 18.17 15.77
CA ARG A 126 -14.34 18.44 15.43
C ARG A 126 -15.30 17.55 16.20
N ALA A 127 -14.93 16.28 16.42
CA ALA A 127 -15.73 15.33 17.18
C ALA A 127 -15.63 15.55 18.70
N ASP A 128 -14.82 16.50 19.15
CA ASP A 128 -14.44 16.68 20.55
C ASP A 128 -14.03 15.33 21.18
N ALA A 129 -13.13 14.62 20.51
CA ALA A 129 -12.75 13.29 20.93
C ALA A 129 -11.98 13.31 22.26
N ALA A 130 -11.98 12.18 22.98
CA ALA A 130 -11.28 12.06 24.25
C ALA A 130 -9.78 12.33 24.10
N GLY A 131 -9.15 11.84 23.02
CA GLY A 131 -7.75 12.11 22.74
C GLY A 131 -7.45 13.59 22.52
N PHE A 132 -8.32 14.30 21.80
CA PHE A 132 -8.19 15.75 21.62
C PHE A 132 -8.25 16.52 22.94
N ARG A 133 -9.26 16.23 23.78
CA ARG A 133 -9.37 16.84 25.11
C ARG A 133 -8.13 16.56 25.98
N GLN A 134 -7.58 15.36 25.89
CA GLN A 134 -6.35 15.01 26.62
C GLN A 134 -5.16 15.84 26.14
N VAL A 135 -4.94 15.97 24.83
CA VAL A 135 -3.81 16.78 24.32
C VAL A 135 -3.98 18.24 24.71
N CYS A 136 -5.19 18.81 24.60
CA CYS A 136 -5.48 20.17 25.05
C CYS A 136 -5.16 20.35 26.55
N HIS A 137 -5.56 19.41 27.40
CA HIS A 137 -5.22 19.43 28.82
C HIS A 137 -3.70 19.40 29.04
N ASP A 138 -2.99 18.49 28.37
CA ASP A 138 -1.53 18.33 28.48
C ASP A 138 -0.76 19.57 28.01
N THR A 139 -1.32 20.34 27.06
CA THR A 139 -0.72 21.57 26.54
C THR A 139 -1.22 22.83 27.22
N GLY A 140 -2.11 22.72 28.21
CA GLY A 140 -2.70 23.87 28.91
C GLY A 140 -3.67 24.71 28.06
N VAL A 141 -4.15 24.16 26.95
CA VAL A 141 -5.11 24.80 26.05
C VAL A 141 -6.52 24.44 26.47
N SER A 142 -7.40 25.43 26.62
CA SER A 142 -8.82 25.14 26.86
C SER A 142 -9.51 24.70 25.56
N PRO A 143 -10.12 23.50 25.49
CA PRO A 143 -10.85 23.05 24.30
C PRO A 143 -11.97 24.01 23.89
N ASP A 144 -12.63 24.64 24.86
CA ASP A 144 -13.78 25.53 24.62
C ASP A 144 -13.39 26.86 23.95
N GLN A 145 -12.11 27.23 24.02
CA GLN A 145 -11.57 28.41 23.35
C GLN A 145 -11.24 28.15 21.87
N ILE A 146 -11.22 26.89 21.44
CA ILE A 146 -10.94 26.52 20.06
C ILE A 146 -12.25 26.51 19.26
N SER A 147 -12.39 27.50 18.38
CA SER A 147 -13.56 27.64 17.52
C SER A 147 -13.82 26.41 16.62
N GLY A 148 -15.06 26.22 16.20
CA GLY A 148 -15.43 25.14 15.28
C GLY A 148 -14.65 25.16 13.95
N THR A 149 -14.37 26.36 13.43
CA THR A 149 -13.53 26.52 12.22
C THR A 149 -12.10 26.04 12.46
N LEU A 150 -11.50 26.42 13.58
CA LEU A 150 -10.14 26.00 13.91
C LEU A 150 -10.06 24.48 14.17
N ARG A 151 -11.07 23.90 14.83
CA ARG A 151 -11.19 22.44 14.99
C ARG A 151 -11.23 21.73 13.63
N ALA A 152 -11.92 22.31 12.64
CA ALA A 152 -11.94 21.75 11.30
C ALA A 152 -10.57 21.81 10.61
N THR A 153 -9.85 22.93 10.73
CA THR A 153 -8.49 23.05 10.19
C THR A 153 -7.51 22.08 10.85
N ILE A 154 -7.61 21.87 12.17
CA ILE A 154 -6.80 20.88 12.89
C ILE A 154 -7.04 19.48 12.33
N ASP A 155 -8.31 19.12 12.14
CA ASP A 155 -8.69 17.81 11.60
C ASP A 155 -8.22 17.62 10.16
N GLU A 156 -8.27 18.65 9.31
CA GLU A 156 -7.74 18.61 7.94
C GLU A 156 -6.21 18.40 7.95
N SER A 157 -5.48 19.13 8.79
CA SER A 157 -4.03 18.95 8.97
C SER A 157 -3.68 17.53 9.44
N MET A 158 -4.47 16.98 10.36
CA MET A 158 -4.32 15.59 10.80
C MET A 158 -4.60 14.61 9.65
N GLN A 159 -5.70 14.77 8.91
CA GLN A 159 -6.04 13.90 7.77
C GLN A 159 -4.94 13.87 6.71
N GLN A 160 -4.32 15.01 6.42
CA GLN A 160 -3.17 15.08 5.49
C GLN A 160 -1.98 14.23 5.97
N ARG A 161 -1.71 14.21 7.28
CA ARG A 161 -0.64 13.37 7.86
C ARG A 161 -0.97 11.88 7.79
N PHE A 162 -2.21 11.48 8.08
CA PHE A 162 -2.67 10.11 7.90
C PHE A 162 -2.57 9.66 6.43
N ALA A 163 -3.01 10.50 5.49
CA ALA A 163 -2.91 10.21 4.06
C ALA A 163 -1.45 10.05 3.60
N SER A 164 -0.54 10.90 4.08
CA SER A 164 0.90 10.80 3.80
C SER A 164 1.52 9.52 4.37
N ALA A 165 1.14 9.12 5.58
CA ALA A 165 1.59 7.86 6.18
C ALA A 165 1.09 6.63 5.40
N ALA A 166 -0.16 6.64 4.95
CA ALA A 166 -0.71 5.59 4.09
C ALA A 166 0.06 5.47 2.77
N GLN A 167 0.35 6.59 2.10
CA GLN A 167 1.15 6.61 0.86
C GLN A 167 2.60 6.13 1.09
N SER A 168 3.16 6.40 2.27
CA SER A 168 4.51 5.99 2.62
C SER A 168 4.61 4.57 3.20
N GLY A 169 3.50 3.79 3.18
CA GLY A 169 3.46 2.44 3.75
C GLY A 169 3.65 2.38 5.27
N LYS A 170 3.37 3.48 5.98
CA LYS A 170 3.44 3.62 7.44
C LYS A 170 2.09 3.45 8.14
N ALA A 171 1.06 3.04 7.41
CA ALA A 171 -0.23 2.66 7.96
C ALA A 171 -0.19 1.23 8.53
N PRO A 172 -0.96 0.92 9.59
CA PRO A 172 -1.81 1.86 10.32
C PRO A 172 -1.01 2.73 11.28
N VAL A 173 -1.45 3.98 11.46
CA VAL A 173 -0.86 4.95 12.38
C VAL A 173 -1.21 4.57 13.82
N SER A 174 -0.19 4.53 14.67
CA SER A 174 -0.38 4.23 16.10
C SER A 174 -1.07 5.38 16.84
N ALA A 175 -1.76 5.07 17.93
CA ALA A 175 -2.37 6.10 18.79
C ALA A 175 -1.34 7.10 19.33
N HIS A 176 -0.13 6.63 19.66
CA HIS A 176 0.96 7.50 20.12
C HIS A 176 1.41 8.49 19.05
N THR A 177 1.61 8.02 17.81
CA THR A 177 1.97 8.89 16.68
C THR A 177 0.86 9.91 16.38
N ALA A 178 -0.41 9.50 16.43
CA ALA A 178 -1.53 10.42 16.25
C ALA A 178 -1.59 11.49 17.36
N GLN A 179 -1.31 11.11 18.62
CA GLN A 179 -1.20 12.04 19.73
C GLN A 179 -0.10 13.08 19.51
N GLU A 180 1.10 12.64 19.11
CA GLU A 180 2.24 13.52 18.83
C GLU A 180 1.92 14.50 17.70
N TRP A 181 1.32 14.01 16.62
CA TRP A 181 0.89 14.86 15.52
C TRP A 181 -0.14 15.90 15.94
N LEU A 182 -1.12 15.51 16.75
CA LEU A 182 -2.12 16.45 17.24
C LEU A 182 -1.49 17.55 18.10
N ARG A 183 -0.52 17.19 18.95
CA ARG A 183 0.23 18.15 19.76
C ARG A 183 0.98 19.16 18.89
N GLU A 184 1.65 18.68 17.84
CA GLU A 184 2.36 19.55 16.89
C GLU A 184 1.40 20.47 16.12
N VAL A 185 0.28 19.94 15.65
CA VAL A 185 -0.73 20.72 14.91
C VAL A 185 -1.33 21.81 15.82
N LEU A 186 -1.66 21.47 17.08
CA LEU A 186 -2.14 22.45 18.05
C LEU A 186 -1.11 23.55 18.32
N ALA A 187 0.16 23.19 18.50
CA ALA A 187 1.23 24.16 18.69
C ALA A 187 1.40 25.08 17.47
N HIS A 188 1.19 24.59 16.25
CA HIS A 188 1.30 25.40 15.03
C HIS A 188 0.15 26.40 14.87
N HIS A 189 -1.06 26.08 15.33
CA HIS A 189 -2.24 26.94 15.15
C HIS A 189 -2.55 27.87 16.33
N LEU A 190 -1.93 27.65 17.49
CA LEU A 190 -2.20 28.42 18.71
C LEU A 190 -1.06 29.37 19.12
N VAL A 191 0.06 29.35 18.37
CA VAL A 191 1.16 30.32 18.48
C VAL A 191 0.94 31.47 17.52
#